data_AF-B4NVY2-F1
#
_entry.id   AF-B4NVY2-F1
#
_cell.length_a   1.000
_cell.length_b   1.000
_cell.length_c   1.000
_cell.angle_alpha   90.00
_cell.angle_beta   90.00
_cell.angle_gamma   90.00
#
_symmetry.space_group_name_H-M   'P 1'
#
loop_
_entity.id
_entity.type
_entity.pdbx_description
1 polymer ?
#
loop_
_entity_poly.entity_id
_entity_poly.type
_entity_poly.pdbx_seq_one_letter_code
_entity_poly.pdbx_strand_id
1 'polypeptide(L)'
;MRLGAASSPGSAHQSNAIEETGTGTETANGALVQRLIELAQWSDLIVFDYLIANLDRVVNNLYNFQWNADIMAAPAHNLARQSASQLLVFLDNESGLLHGYRLLKKYEAYHSLLLDNLCVFRRPTIDALRRLRAAGAGRRLRDLFERTTSAGVRDVLPSLPDKSVKILVERIDRVLGQVQKCQGS
;
A
#
# COMPACT_ATOMS: atom_id res chain seq x y z
N MET A 1 -28.88 5.86 69.78
CA MET A 1 -29.55 4.58 70.12
C MET A 1 -28.68 3.46 69.57
N ARG A 2 -28.32 2.50 70.42
CA ARG A 2 -27.65 1.18 70.18
C ARG A 2 -28.21 0.45 68.94
N LEU A 3 -27.64 -0.57 68.30
CA LEU A 3 -26.46 -1.46 68.34
C LEU A 3 -26.60 -2.33 67.06
N GLY A 4 -25.54 -2.98 66.57
CA GLY A 4 -25.72 -4.20 65.77
C GLY A 4 -24.62 -4.54 64.75
N ALA A 5 -23.64 -5.34 65.18
CA ALA A 5 -22.76 -6.11 64.30
C ALA A 5 -23.32 -7.53 64.12
N ALA A 6 -23.19 -8.13 62.93
CA ALA A 6 -23.28 -9.57 62.64
C ALA A 6 -22.92 -9.79 61.15
N SER A 7 -21.70 -10.25 60.82
CA SER A 7 -21.30 -11.67 60.62
C SER A 7 -21.77 -12.27 59.28
N SER A 8 -20.80 -12.55 58.41
CA SER A 8 -20.92 -13.38 57.21
C SER A 8 -21.30 -14.83 57.53
N PRO A 9 -21.86 -15.54 56.54
CA PRO A 9 -21.43 -16.89 56.25
C PRO A 9 -21.07 -17.07 54.76
N GLY A 10 -19.99 -17.82 54.53
CA GLY A 10 -19.57 -18.21 53.18
C GLY A 10 -20.55 -19.18 52.52
N SER A 11 -20.54 -19.18 51.19
CA SER A 11 -21.00 -20.29 50.39
C SER A 11 -20.03 -20.48 49.23
N ALA A 12 -19.41 -21.65 49.23
CA ALA A 12 -18.56 -22.14 48.16
C ALA A 12 -19.44 -22.52 46.96
N HIS A 13 -19.09 -22.05 45.77
CA HIS A 13 -19.39 -22.80 44.55
C HIS A 13 -18.41 -22.45 43.42
N GLN A 14 -17.52 -23.41 43.20
CA GLN A 14 -17.01 -23.91 41.92
C GLN A 14 -16.33 -22.93 40.97
N SER A 15 -14.99 -23.00 41.00
CA SER A 15 -14.14 -22.79 39.83
C SER A 15 -14.61 -23.71 38.69
N ASN A 16 -15.30 -23.13 37.70
CA ASN A 16 -15.38 -23.77 36.39
C ASN A 16 -14.05 -23.53 35.70
N ALA A 17 -13.21 -24.58 35.65
CA ALA A 17 -12.15 -24.68 34.69
C ALA A 17 -12.78 -24.49 33.30
N ILE A 18 -12.40 -23.41 32.63
CA ILE A 18 -12.65 -23.26 31.20
C ILE A 18 -11.80 -24.36 30.56
N GLU A 19 -12.46 -25.41 30.07
CA GLU A 19 -11.86 -26.33 29.11
C GLU A 19 -11.37 -25.48 27.93
N GLU A 20 -10.04 -25.33 27.81
CA GLU A 20 -9.40 -24.87 26.58
C GLU A 20 -9.65 -25.91 25.50
N THR A 21 -10.85 -25.88 24.90
CA THR A 21 -11.11 -26.55 23.64
C THR A 21 -10.31 -25.83 22.56
N GLY A 22 -9.41 -26.56 21.91
CA GLY A 22 -8.45 -26.08 20.90
C GLY A 22 -9.04 -25.50 19.62
N THR A 23 -9.79 -24.39 19.72
CA THR A 23 -10.32 -23.60 18.59
C THR A 23 -9.55 -22.28 18.37
N GLY A 24 -8.63 -21.93 19.29
CA GLY A 24 -7.87 -20.66 19.24
C GLY A 24 -6.78 -20.61 18.16
N THR A 25 -6.23 -21.76 17.75
CA THR A 25 -5.12 -21.84 16.79
C THR A 25 -5.57 -21.66 15.34
N GLU A 26 -6.72 -22.20 14.94
CA GLU A 26 -7.22 -22.06 13.56
C GLU A 26 -7.68 -20.62 13.25
N THR A 27 -8.33 -19.97 14.22
CA THR A 27 -8.80 -18.57 14.11
C THR A 27 -7.63 -17.58 14.13
N ALA A 28 -6.60 -17.83 14.95
CA ALA A 28 -5.37 -17.03 14.96
C ALA A 28 -4.58 -17.13 13.65
N ASN A 29 -4.47 -18.33 13.07
CA ASN A 29 -3.81 -18.54 11.79
C ASN A 29 -4.53 -17.83 10.64
N GLY A 30 -5.87 -17.88 10.62
CA GLY A 30 -6.67 -17.13 9.64
C GLY A 30 -6.45 -15.62 9.74
N ALA A 31 -6.44 -15.07 10.96
CA ALA A 31 -6.19 -13.64 11.18
C ALA A 31 -4.78 -13.21 10.76
N LEU A 32 -3.76 -14.04 11.01
CA LEU A 32 -2.38 -13.79 10.59
C LEU A 32 -2.26 -13.76 9.06
N VAL A 33 -2.83 -14.75 8.37
CA VAL A 33 -2.82 -14.81 6.90
C VAL A 33 -3.48 -13.56 6.31
N GLN A 34 -4.59 -13.11 6.88
CA GLN A 34 -5.25 -11.89 6.41
C GLN A 34 -4.38 -10.64 6.55
N ARG A 35 -3.65 -10.50 7.66
CA ARG A 35 -2.71 -9.39 7.88
C ARG A 35 -1.52 -9.45 6.91
N LEU A 36 -1.02 -10.64 6.59
CA LEU A 36 0.05 -10.81 5.60
C LEU A 36 -0.42 -10.47 4.18
N ILE A 37 -1.65 -10.86 3.82
CA ILE A 37 -2.27 -10.48 2.55
C ILE A 37 -2.43 -8.95 2.48
N GLU A 38 -2.91 -8.33 3.54
CA GLU A 38 -3.03 -6.87 3.61
C GLU A 38 -1.66 -6.18 3.46
N LEU A 39 -0.63 -6.62 4.20
CA LEU A 39 0.72 -6.10 4.08
C LEU A 39 1.25 -6.21 2.64
N ALA A 40 1.00 -7.34 1.98
CA ALA A 40 1.41 -7.56 0.60
C ALA A 40 0.70 -6.61 -0.38
N GLN A 41 -0.56 -6.26 -0.13
CA GLN A 41 -1.30 -5.30 -0.94
C GLN A 41 -0.83 -3.85 -0.71
N TRP A 42 -0.51 -3.49 0.54
CA TRP A 42 0.11 -2.20 0.84
C TRP A 42 1.49 -2.04 0.20
N SER A 43 2.28 -3.13 0.16
CA SER A 43 3.54 -3.17 -0.58
C SER A 43 3.34 -2.84 -2.07
N ASP A 44 2.36 -3.45 -2.73
CA ASP A 44 2.07 -3.13 -4.13
C ASP A 44 1.60 -1.70 -4.32
N LEU A 45 0.79 -1.18 -3.40
CA LEU A 45 0.35 0.21 -3.44
C LEU A 45 1.54 1.16 -3.37
N ILE A 46 2.43 0.97 -2.40
CA ILE A 46 3.64 1.80 -2.25
C ILE A 46 4.50 1.73 -3.51
N VAL A 47 4.70 0.53 -4.07
CA VAL A 47 5.44 0.36 -5.33
C VAL A 47 4.74 1.09 -6.48
N PHE A 48 3.42 0.93 -6.62
CA PHE A 48 2.66 1.56 -7.69
C PHE A 48 2.68 3.09 -7.60
N ASP A 49 2.37 3.64 -6.42
CA ASP A 49 2.40 5.08 -6.14
C ASP A 49 3.80 5.63 -6.29
N TYR A 50 4.84 4.89 -5.89
CA TYR A 50 6.23 5.27 -6.15
C TYR A 50 6.47 5.41 -7.64
N LEU A 51 6.14 4.40 -8.46
CA LEU A 51 6.42 4.38 -9.91
C LEU A 51 5.75 5.54 -10.64
N ILE A 52 4.50 5.85 -10.33
CA ILE A 52 3.76 6.94 -10.97
C ILE A 52 3.90 8.27 -10.23
N ALA A 53 4.59 8.31 -9.08
CA ALA A 53 4.64 9.47 -8.20
C ALA A 53 3.25 9.98 -7.80
N ASN A 54 2.34 9.07 -7.41
CA ASN A 54 1.01 9.44 -6.93
C ASN A 54 1.12 10.12 -5.56
N LEU A 55 0.62 11.35 -5.49
CA LEU A 55 0.71 12.17 -4.29
C LEU A 55 -0.53 12.06 -3.41
N ASP A 56 -1.66 11.68 -3.96
CA ASP A 56 -2.98 11.89 -3.38
C ASP A 56 -3.43 10.76 -2.45
N ARG A 57 -2.47 10.01 -1.89
CA ARG A 57 -2.72 8.89 -0.97
C ARG A 57 -1.79 8.93 0.22
N VAL A 58 -0.95 7.91 0.37
CA VAL A 58 -0.03 7.75 1.51
C VAL A 58 0.94 8.93 1.60
N VAL A 59 1.40 9.44 0.46
CA VAL A 59 2.30 10.61 0.42
C VAL A 59 1.62 11.87 0.92
N ASN A 60 0.34 12.09 0.61
CA ASN A 60 -0.41 13.22 1.14
C ASN A 60 -0.53 13.13 2.67
N ASN A 61 -0.85 11.95 3.21
CA ASN A 61 -0.93 11.76 4.66
C ASN A 61 0.43 12.05 5.32
N LEU A 62 1.52 11.49 4.77
CA LEU A 62 2.87 11.71 5.29
C LEU A 62 3.33 13.17 5.19
N TYR A 63 2.98 13.86 4.10
CA TYR A 63 3.26 15.28 3.93
C TYR A 63 2.50 16.14 4.94
N ASN A 64 1.27 15.78 5.31
CA ASN A 64 0.47 16.53 6.27
C ASN A 64 0.79 16.18 7.74
N PHE A 65 1.46 15.04 7.98
CA PHE A 65 1.83 14.59 9.33
C PHE A 65 2.67 15.60 10.10
N GLN A 66 3.49 16.39 9.41
CA GLN A 66 4.29 17.47 10.02
C GLN A 66 3.43 18.55 10.72
N TRP A 67 2.15 18.70 10.35
CA TRP A 67 1.24 19.70 10.93
C TRP A 67 0.08 19.07 11.71
N ASN A 68 -0.27 17.82 11.42
CA ASN A 68 -1.30 17.07 12.14
C ASN A 68 -0.87 15.61 12.32
N ALA A 69 -0.47 15.24 13.54
CA ALA A 69 -0.01 13.89 13.85
C ALA A 69 -1.11 12.82 13.66
N ASP A 70 -2.39 13.19 13.82
CA ASP A 70 -3.51 12.27 13.71
C ASP A 70 -3.83 11.88 12.26
N ILE A 71 -3.25 12.57 11.27
CA ILE A 71 -3.52 12.30 9.85
C ILE A 71 -3.11 10.90 9.42
N MET A 72 -2.16 10.27 10.13
CA MET A 72 -1.73 8.91 9.83
C MET A 72 -2.75 7.85 10.29
N ALA A 73 -3.68 8.20 11.18
CA ALA A 73 -4.82 7.35 11.54
C ALA A 73 -6.01 7.53 10.59
N ALA A 74 -5.99 8.57 9.74
CA ALA A 74 -7.03 8.78 8.74
C ALA A 74 -6.88 7.77 7.58
N PRO A 75 -8.00 7.32 6.98
CA PRO A 75 -7.94 6.51 5.76
C PRO A 75 -7.13 7.19 4.67
N ALA A 76 -6.33 6.43 3.93
CA ALA A 76 -5.70 6.94 2.73
C ALA A 76 -6.78 7.32 1.72
N HIS A 77 -6.70 8.55 1.18
CA HIS A 77 -7.60 8.99 0.13
C HIS A 77 -7.48 8.09 -1.10
N ASN A 78 -8.53 8.01 -1.92
CA ASN A 78 -8.51 7.27 -3.19
C ASN A 78 -8.13 5.78 -3.09
N LEU A 79 -8.35 5.19 -1.92
CA LEU A 79 -8.16 3.78 -1.61
C LEU A 79 -9.45 3.17 -1.08
N ALA A 80 -10.01 2.21 -1.82
CA ALA A 80 -11.19 1.47 -1.40
C ALA A 80 -10.83 0.00 -1.13
N ARG A 81 -11.65 -0.69 -0.33
CA ARG A 81 -11.56 -2.14 -0.13
C ARG A 81 -12.81 -2.80 -0.66
N GLN A 82 -12.65 -3.79 -1.55
CA GLN A 82 -13.79 -4.58 -2.00
C GLN A 82 -14.24 -5.53 -0.87
N SER A 83 -15.52 -5.50 -0.52
CA SER A 83 -16.08 -6.25 0.62
C SER A 83 -15.96 -7.77 0.49
N ALA A 84 -16.08 -8.33 -0.72
CA ALA A 84 -16.05 -9.78 -0.93
C ALA A 84 -14.61 -10.34 -0.92
N SER A 85 -13.71 -9.77 -1.72
CA SER A 85 -12.33 -10.28 -1.84
C SER A 85 -11.34 -9.67 -0.87
N GLN A 86 -11.73 -8.61 -0.15
CA GLN A 86 -10.84 -7.80 0.71
C GLN A 86 -9.67 -7.15 -0.05
N LEU A 87 -9.73 -7.12 -1.38
CA LEU A 87 -8.73 -6.50 -2.23
C LEU A 87 -8.80 -4.98 -2.16
N LEU A 88 -7.64 -4.35 -2.10
CA LEU A 88 -7.47 -2.91 -2.25
C LEU A 88 -7.69 -2.52 -3.71
N VAL A 89 -8.50 -1.48 -3.92
CA VAL A 89 -8.81 -0.90 -5.21
C VAL A 89 -8.20 0.50 -5.27
N PHE A 90 -7.35 0.71 -6.28
CA PHE A 90 -6.60 1.94 -6.48
C PHE A 90 -7.38 2.87 -7.41
N LEU A 91 -8.10 3.84 -6.84
CA LEU A 91 -8.96 4.78 -7.56
C LEU A 91 -8.23 6.10 -7.88
N ASP A 92 -8.68 6.84 -8.89
CA ASP A 92 -8.24 8.25 -9.10
C ASP A 92 -6.69 8.39 -9.15
N ASN A 93 -6.10 7.82 -10.21
CA ASN A 93 -4.64 7.76 -10.41
C ASN A 93 -4.13 8.86 -11.36
N GLU A 94 -4.96 9.84 -11.70
CA GLU A 94 -4.68 10.95 -12.62
C GLU A 94 -3.68 11.96 -12.06
N SER A 95 -3.49 11.99 -10.74
CA SER A 95 -2.42 12.76 -10.09
C SER A 95 -1.02 12.15 -10.31
N GLY A 96 -0.92 10.93 -10.83
CA GLY A 96 0.34 10.28 -11.18
C GLY A 96 0.92 10.69 -12.54
N LEU A 97 2.01 10.02 -12.92
CA LEU A 97 2.77 10.20 -14.17
C LEU A 97 3.10 11.67 -14.44
N LEU A 98 2.51 12.28 -15.46
CA LEU A 98 2.85 13.64 -15.89
C LEU A 98 2.69 14.66 -14.76
N HIS A 99 1.62 14.56 -13.97
CA HIS A 99 1.36 15.48 -12.88
C HIS A 99 2.32 15.22 -11.72
N GLY A 100 2.37 13.99 -11.22
CA GLY A 100 3.28 13.58 -10.14
C GLY A 100 4.75 13.87 -10.43
N TYR A 101 5.21 13.59 -11.66
CA TYR A 101 6.60 13.83 -12.06
C TYR A 101 7.01 15.30 -12.07
N ARG A 102 6.08 16.24 -12.30
CA ARG A 102 6.36 17.68 -12.20
C ARG A 102 6.65 18.12 -10.76
N LEU A 103 6.16 17.36 -9.78
CA LEU A 103 6.19 17.72 -8.37
C LEU A 103 7.28 16.97 -7.58
N LEU A 104 8.06 16.10 -8.24
CA LEU A 104 9.12 15.30 -7.61
C LEU A 104 10.13 16.12 -6.81
N LYS A 105 10.48 17.32 -7.25
CA LYS A 105 11.40 18.20 -6.50
C LYS A 105 10.94 18.43 -5.05
N LYS A 106 9.62 18.47 -4.84
CA LYS A 106 9.03 18.70 -3.52
C LYS A 106 8.71 17.38 -2.79
N TYR A 107 8.25 16.36 -3.52
CA TYR A 107 7.64 15.18 -2.89
C TYR A 107 8.49 13.90 -2.93
N GLU A 108 9.61 13.86 -3.66
CA GLU A 108 10.40 12.63 -3.83
C GLU A 108 10.93 12.06 -2.50
N ALA A 109 11.22 12.92 -1.52
CA ALA A 109 11.69 12.48 -0.21
C ALA A 109 10.65 11.58 0.50
N TYR A 110 9.36 11.86 0.35
CA TYR A 110 8.29 11.07 0.96
C TYR A 110 8.09 9.72 0.25
N HIS A 111 8.15 9.73 -1.09
CA HIS A 111 8.16 8.50 -1.88
C HIS A 111 9.36 7.61 -1.54
N SER A 112 10.55 8.21 -1.41
CA SER A 112 11.77 7.50 -1.07
C SER A 112 11.72 6.94 0.35
N LEU A 113 11.18 7.69 1.32
CA LEU A 113 11.01 7.20 2.69
C LEU A 113 10.17 5.91 2.72
N LEU A 114 9.05 5.86 1.99
CA LEU A 114 8.20 4.67 1.94
C LEU A 114 8.90 3.50 1.25
N LEU A 115 9.58 3.73 0.11
CA LEU A 115 10.27 2.67 -0.62
C LEU A 115 11.48 2.13 0.13
N ASP A 116 12.29 3.01 0.73
CA ASP A 116 13.55 2.65 1.39
C ASP A 116 13.34 1.78 2.65
N ASN A 117 12.15 1.89 3.25
CA ASN A 117 11.72 1.10 4.41
C ASN A 117 10.87 -0.13 4.02
N LEU A 118 10.66 -0.39 2.72
CA LEU A 118 9.93 -1.55 2.24
C LEU A 118 10.89 -2.70 1.91
N CYS A 119 10.69 -3.86 2.56
CA CYS A 119 11.41 -5.11 2.26
C CYS A 119 10.51 -6.34 2.08
N VAL A 120 9.20 -6.15 2.02
CA VAL A 120 8.25 -7.20 1.64
C VAL A 120 7.75 -6.87 0.24
N PHE A 121 7.92 -7.77 -0.70
CA PHE A 121 7.50 -7.58 -2.10
C PHE A 121 6.82 -8.83 -2.63
N ARG A 122 5.68 -8.67 -3.32
CA ARG A 122 5.05 -9.78 -4.02
C ARG A 122 5.87 -10.18 -5.24
N ARG A 123 6.19 -11.46 -5.34
CA ARG A 123 6.93 -12.02 -6.48
C ARG A 123 6.32 -11.67 -7.85
N PRO A 124 4.98 -11.81 -8.06
CA PRO A 124 4.37 -11.43 -9.34
C PRO A 124 4.58 -9.95 -9.71
N THR A 125 4.56 -9.05 -8.73
CA THR A 125 4.78 -7.61 -8.92
C THR A 125 6.21 -7.34 -9.39
N ILE A 126 7.21 -7.91 -8.71
CA ILE A 126 8.61 -7.72 -9.07
C ILE A 126 8.92 -8.36 -10.44
N ASP A 127 8.37 -9.54 -10.73
CA ASP A 127 8.56 -10.17 -12.03
C ASP A 127 7.88 -9.39 -13.15
N ALA A 128 6.72 -8.76 -12.90
CA ALA A 128 6.10 -7.84 -13.84
C ALA A 128 6.97 -6.61 -14.09
N LEU A 129 7.60 -6.06 -13.07
CA LEU A 129 8.54 -4.93 -13.22
C LEU A 129 9.79 -5.31 -14.02
N ARG A 130 10.38 -6.49 -13.76
CA ARG A 130 11.51 -7.00 -14.56
C ARG A 130 11.14 -7.15 -16.03
N ARG A 131 9.97 -7.74 -16.32
CA ARG A 131 9.46 -7.88 -17.70
C ARG A 131 9.20 -6.52 -18.35
N LEU A 132 8.58 -5.60 -17.62
CA LEU A 132 8.29 -4.24 -18.12
C LEU A 132 9.60 -3.48 -18.42
N ARG A 133 10.60 -3.61 -17.54
CA ARG A 133 11.93 -3.01 -17.71
C ARG A 133 12.66 -3.56 -18.93
N ALA A 134 12.65 -4.88 -19.11
CA ALA A 134 13.31 -5.54 -20.24
C ALA A 134 12.62 -5.23 -21.58
N ALA A 135 11.30 -5.18 -21.61
CA ALA A 135 10.53 -4.87 -22.81
C ALA A 135 10.56 -3.38 -23.22
N GLY A 136 11.00 -2.50 -22.31
CA GLY A 136 10.97 -1.05 -22.49
C GLY A 136 9.61 -0.45 -22.12
N ALA A 137 9.50 0.04 -20.88
CA ALA A 137 8.26 0.56 -20.30
C ALA A 137 7.58 1.63 -21.17
N GLY A 138 8.34 2.61 -21.66
CA GLY A 138 7.81 3.69 -22.51
C GLY A 138 7.22 3.18 -23.82
N ARG A 139 7.88 2.23 -24.49
CA ARG A 139 7.37 1.59 -25.70
C ARG A 139 6.06 0.87 -25.40
N ARG A 140 6.04 0.04 -24.35
CA ARG A 140 4.85 -0.73 -23.98
C ARG A 140 3.65 0.16 -23.66
N LEU A 141 3.86 1.27 -22.94
CA LEU A 141 2.83 2.24 -22.62
C LEU A 141 2.34 3.00 -23.86
N ARG A 142 3.26 3.37 -24.76
CA ARG A 142 2.90 4.00 -26.05
C ARG A 142 2.06 3.07 -26.90
N ASP A 143 2.50 1.83 -27.09
CA ASP A 143 1.75 0.82 -27.85
C ASP A 143 0.38 0.55 -27.21
N LEU A 144 0.30 0.54 -25.87
CA LEU A 144 -0.98 0.37 -25.17
C LEU A 144 -1.89 1.55 -25.46
N PHE A 145 -1.40 2.77 -25.28
CA PHE A 145 -2.14 4.01 -25.56
C PHE A 145 -2.67 4.03 -27.00
N GLU A 146 -1.83 3.73 -27.99
CA GLU A 146 -2.22 3.70 -29.40
C GLU A 146 -3.27 2.64 -29.72
N ARG A 147 -3.22 1.47 -29.06
CA ARG A 147 -4.19 0.38 -29.26
C ARG A 147 -5.52 0.62 -28.54
N THR A 148 -5.53 1.31 -27.40
CA THR A 148 -6.72 1.44 -26.56
C THR A 148 -7.45 2.77 -26.73
N THR A 149 -6.85 3.75 -27.43
CA THR A 149 -7.46 5.07 -27.63
C THR A 149 -7.87 5.31 -29.08
N SER A 150 -9.01 5.99 -29.25
CA SER A 150 -9.51 6.36 -30.58
C SER A 150 -8.63 7.46 -31.22
N ALA A 151 -8.79 7.69 -32.52
CA ALA A 151 -8.08 8.79 -33.20
C ALA A 151 -8.37 10.16 -32.55
N GLY A 152 -9.64 10.46 -32.26
CA GLY A 152 -10.01 11.73 -31.63
C GLY A 152 -9.42 11.95 -30.23
N VAL A 153 -9.18 10.89 -29.45
CA VAL A 153 -8.46 11.02 -28.17
C VAL A 153 -6.98 11.34 -28.40
N ARG A 154 -6.35 10.73 -29.40
CA ARG A 154 -4.94 10.94 -29.74
C ARG A 154 -4.65 12.32 -30.32
N ASP A 155 -5.66 12.98 -30.87
CA ASP A 155 -5.55 14.36 -31.36
C ASP A 155 -5.45 15.39 -30.21
N VAL A 156 -5.98 15.06 -29.02
CA VAL A 156 -6.01 15.98 -27.86
C VAL A 156 -5.08 15.56 -26.72
N LEU A 157 -4.81 14.26 -26.59
CA LEU A 157 -4.00 13.71 -25.52
C LEU A 157 -2.74 13.04 -26.12
N PRO A 158 -1.54 13.60 -25.91
CA PRO A 158 -0.33 12.96 -26.38
C PRO A 158 0.02 11.73 -25.53
N SER A 159 0.77 10.80 -26.13
CA SER A 159 1.43 9.73 -25.37
C SER A 159 2.41 10.28 -24.33
N LEU A 160 2.80 9.44 -23.37
CA LEU A 160 3.75 9.83 -22.32
C LEU A 160 5.06 10.39 -22.93
N PRO A 161 5.47 11.64 -22.58
CA PRO A 161 6.69 12.25 -23.12
C PRO A 161 7.95 11.48 -22.74
N ASP A 162 9.00 11.55 -23.58
CA ASP A 162 10.24 10.80 -23.35
C ASP A 162 10.94 11.14 -22.03
N LYS A 163 10.84 12.39 -21.57
CA LYS A 163 11.31 12.80 -20.23
C LYS A 163 10.61 12.02 -19.13
N SER A 164 9.28 11.88 -19.21
CA SER A 164 8.49 11.12 -18.25
C SER A 164 8.78 9.62 -18.34
N VAL A 165 9.00 9.09 -19.56
CA VAL A 165 9.44 7.70 -19.75
C VAL A 165 10.79 7.46 -19.05
N LYS A 166 11.75 8.37 -19.19
CA LYS A 166 13.05 8.27 -18.53
C LYS A 166 12.90 8.21 -17.01
N ILE A 167 12.08 9.09 -16.43
CA ILE A 167 11.76 9.09 -15.00
C ILE A 167 11.13 7.75 -14.58
N LEU A 168 10.14 7.24 -15.33
CA LEU A 168 9.53 5.94 -15.03
C LEU A 168 10.57 4.81 -15.02
N VAL A 169 11.47 4.77 -16.00
CA VAL A 169 12.52 3.75 -16.09
C VAL A 169 13.48 3.84 -14.89
N GLU A 170 13.93 5.04 -14.53
CA GLU A 170 14.78 5.27 -13.36
C GLU A 170 14.09 4.82 -12.06
N ARG A 171 12.78 5.06 -11.94
CA ARG A 171 11.98 4.63 -10.79
C ARG A 171 11.78 3.11 -10.74
N ILE A 172 11.58 2.46 -11.88
CA ILE A 172 11.56 0.98 -11.96
C ILE A 172 12.91 0.43 -11.49
N ASP A 173 14.02 1.00 -11.96
CA ASP A 173 15.36 0.59 -11.57
C ASP A 173 15.59 0.79 -10.06
N ARG A 174 15.07 1.89 -9.49
CA ARG A 174 15.13 2.14 -8.04
C ARG A 174 14.37 1.10 -7.22
N VAL A 175 13.16 0.72 -7.65
CA VAL A 175 12.37 -0.34 -6.99
C VAL A 175 13.12 -1.68 -7.05
N LEU A 176 13.62 -2.06 -8.23
CA LEU A 176 14.37 -3.31 -8.39
C LEU A 176 15.68 -3.30 -7.57
N GLY A 177 16.35 -2.15 -7.46
CA GLY A 177 17.52 -1.98 -6.62
C GLY A 177 17.20 -2.12 -5.12
N GLN A 178 16.05 -1.61 -4.67
CA GLN A 178 15.61 -1.81 -3.28
C GLN A 178 15.32 -3.29 -2.99
N VAL A 179 14.70 -4.02 -3.93
CA VAL A 179 14.50 -5.47 -3.80
C VAL A 179 15.84 -6.20 -3.63
N GLN A 180 16.83 -5.87 -4.46
CA GLN A 180 18.17 -6.47 -4.36
C GLN A 180 18.84 -6.16 -3.02
N LYS A 181 18.73 -4.91 -2.53
CA LYS A 181 19.25 -4.50 -1.22
C LYS A 181 18.64 -5.34 -0.10
N CYS A 182 17.32 -5.54 -0.09
CA CYS A 182 16.63 -6.33 0.92
C CYS A 182 16.95 -7.84 0.85
N GLN A 183 17.39 -8.35 -0.30
CA GLN A 183 17.81 -9.76 -0.45
C GLN A 183 19.24 -10.01 0.02
N GLY A 184 20.10 -8.99 0.00
CA GLY A 184 21.50 -9.06 0.44
C GLY A 184 21.75 -8.50 1.84
N SER A 185 20.69 -8.13 2.57
CA SER A 185 20.76 -7.67 3.98
C SER A 185 20.45 -8.81 4.94
#